data_AF-A0A960WPC0-F1
#
_entry.id   AF-A0A960WPC0-F1
#
_cell.length_a   1.000
_cell.length_b   1.000
_cell.length_c   1.000
_cell.angle_alpha   90.00
_cell.angle_beta   90.00
_cell.angle_gamma   90.00
#
_symmetry.space_group_name_H-M   'P 1'
#
loop_
_entity.id
_entity.type
_entity.pdbx_description
1 polymer ?
#
loop_
_entity_poly.entity_id
_entity_poly.type
_entity_poly.pdbx_seq_one_letter_code
_entity_poly.pdbx_strand_id
1 'polypeptide(L)'
;MTRLILFSIVLSSLLLASPSANAKTFGGFQVGQTFTLKVVKVTSTKKTGLAGPETAAPIHSKAAKYRKGQSITFRIRAGGKLTAKGISIPFAHATRTVNEYNLSRGGTVAVTRTAEISKKGRNATGGYLYFFITDNTGMEPVYSTVIYKLK
;
A
#
# COMPACT_ATOMS: atom_id res chain seq x y z
N MET A 1 35.60 -63.77 0.42
CA MET A 1 35.89 -62.70 1.41
C MET A 1 34.77 -61.67 1.32
N THR A 2 34.02 -61.55 2.41
CA THR A 2 32.72 -60.88 2.55
C THR A 2 32.92 -59.48 3.13
N ARG A 3 32.40 -58.39 2.51
CA ARG A 3 32.20 -57.07 3.16
C ARG A 3 30.99 -56.36 2.51
N LEU A 4 29.81 -56.45 3.11
CA LEU A 4 29.21 -55.56 4.13
C LEU A 4 28.82 -54.18 3.58
N ILE A 5 27.52 -54.06 3.28
CA ILE A 5 26.78 -52.86 2.87
C ILE A 5 26.47 -52.04 4.12
N LEU A 6 26.77 -50.74 4.13
CA LEU A 6 26.24 -49.80 5.12
C LEU A 6 25.27 -48.82 4.45
N PHE A 7 23.99 -48.96 4.77
CA PHE A 7 22.91 -48.01 4.49
C PHE A 7 22.91 -46.93 5.58
N SER A 8 23.16 -45.67 5.23
CA SER A 8 22.93 -44.52 6.12
C SER A 8 21.54 -43.93 5.85
N ILE A 9 20.61 -44.20 6.77
CA ILE A 9 19.28 -43.58 6.82
C ILE A 9 19.44 -42.21 7.47
N VAL A 10 19.38 -41.14 6.69
CA VAL A 10 19.27 -39.78 7.21
C VAL A 10 17.80 -39.50 7.51
N LEU A 11 17.44 -39.60 8.78
CA LEU A 11 16.13 -39.27 9.34
C LEU A 11 15.96 -37.75 9.37
N SER A 12 15.51 -37.15 8.26
CA SER A 12 15.17 -35.73 8.21
C SER A 12 13.90 -35.47 9.01
N SER A 13 14.06 -34.83 10.16
CA SER A 13 12.98 -34.39 11.04
C SER A 13 12.07 -33.40 10.31
N LEU A 14 10.86 -33.84 9.96
CA LEU A 14 9.76 -32.97 9.56
C LEU A 14 9.38 -32.11 10.77
N LEU A 15 9.95 -30.90 10.83
CA LEU A 15 9.46 -29.82 11.67
C LEU A 15 8.03 -29.48 11.21
N LEU A 16 7.04 -30.09 11.87
CA LEU A 16 5.64 -29.67 11.78
C LEU A 16 5.56 -28.21 12.23
N ALA A 17 5.37 -27.31 11.26
CA ALA A 17 5.04 -25.93 11.54
C ALA A 17 3.76 -25.90 12.39
N SER A 18 3.91 -25.57 13.67
CA SER A 18 2.79 -25.39 14.57
C SER A 18 1.85 -24.32 13.99
N PRO A 19 0.53 -24.54 13.95
CA PRO A 19 -0.41 -23.51 13.50
C PRO A 19 -0.28 -22.31 14.42
N SER A 20 0.31 -21.22 13.90
CA SER A 20 0.64 -20.05 14.71
C SER A 20 -0.62 -19.50 15.36
N ALA A 21 -0.54 -19.23 16.66
CA ALA A 21 -1.47 -18.44 17.45
C ALA A 21 -2.09 -17.29 16.64
N ASN A 22 -3.40 -17.07 16.81
CA ASN A 22 -4.23 -16.02 16.20
C ASN A 22 -3.43 -14.79 15.74
N ALA A 23 -2.90 -14.83 14.51
CA ALA A 23 -2.02 -13.78 14.02
C ALA A 23 -2.83 -12.48 13.94
N LYS A 24 -2.37 -11.43 14.62
CA LYS A 24 -3.03 -10.12 14.64
C LYS A 24 -3.32 -9.66 13.21
N THR A 25 -4.60 -9.42 12.93
CA THR A 25 -5.04 -8.89 11.64
C THR A 25 -5.28 -7.39 11.72
N PHE A 26 -5.13 -6.72 10.58
CA PHE A 26 -5.42 -5.31 10.40
C PHE A 26 -6.46 -5.20 9.29
N GLY A 27 -7.71 -4.94 9.68
CA GLY A 27 -8.84 -4.97 8.76
C GLY A 27 -8.97 -6.31 8.02
N GLY A 28 -8.73 -7.43 8.71
CA GLY A 28 -8.81 -8.78 8.13
C GLY A 28 -7.58 -9.22 7.33
N PHE A 29 -6.58 -8.35 7.13
CA PHE A 29 -5.30 -8.75 6.52
C PHE A 29 -4.26 -9.10 7.58
N GLN A 30 -3.50 -10.16 7.35
CA GLN A 30 -2.42 -10.58 8.26
C GLN A 30 -1.13 -9.79 7.99
N VAL A 31 -0.31 -9.62 9.02
CA VAL A 31 1.06 -9.12 8.81
C VAL A 31 1.81 -10.09 7.90
N GLY A 32 2.52 -9.55 6.90
CA GLY A 32 3.20 -10.32 5.86
C GLY A 32 2.34 -10.59 4.63
N GLN A 33 1.01 -10.45 4.72
CA GLN A 33 0.11 -10.68 3.59
C GLN A 33 0.44 -9.73 2.44
N THR A 34 0.43 -10.28 1.23
CA THR A 34 0.63 -9.55 -0.01
C THR A 34 -0.58 -9.68 -0.92
N PHE A 35 -0.85 -8.64 -1.69
CA PHE A 35 -1.83 -8.68 -2.78
C PHE A 35 -1.41 -7.70 -3.87
N THR A 36 -1.87 -7.95 -5.10
CA THR A 36 -1.53 -7.14 -6.26
C THR A 36 -2.79 -6.54 -6.85
N LEU A 37 -2.78 -5.23 -7.10
CA LEU A 37 -3.86 -4.53 -7.81
C LEU A 37 -3.28 -3.76 -9.00
N LYS A 38 -4.04 -3.67 -10.09
CA LYS A 38 -3.67 -2.96 -11.31
C LYS A 38 -4.21 -1.53 -11.28
N VAL A 39 -3.39 -0.57 -11.67
CA VAL A 39 -3.83 0.82 -11.85
C VAL A 39 -4.71 0.89 -13.09
N VAL A 40 -5.97 1.24 -12.92
CA VAL A 40 -6.93 1.37 -14.03
C VAL A 40 -7.17 2.82 -14.45
N LYS A 41 -6.92 3.78 -13.54
CA LYS A 41 -7.01 5.21 -13.83
C LYS A 41 -6.00 5.98 -12.99
N VAL A 42 -5.42 7.02 -13.59
CA VAL A 42 -4.61 8.02 -12.92
C VAL A 42 -5.26 9.38 -13.16
N THR A 43 -5.51 10.13 -12.10
CA THR A 43 -5.93 11.53 -12.17
C THR A 43 -4.88 12.35 -11.43
N SER A 44 -4.41 13.43 -12.05
CA SER A 44 -3.44 14.35 -11.43
C SER A 44 -3.85 15.77 -11.76
N THR A 45 -4.09 16.56 -10.73
CA THR A 45 -4.58 17.92 -10.85
C THR A 45 -3.80 18.86 -9.94
N LYS A 46 -3.87 20.15 -10.26
CA LYS A 46 -3.33 21.23 -9.44
C LYS A 46 -4.29 22.42 -9.40
N LYS A 47 -4.24 23.18 -8.32
CA LYS A 47 -4.84 24.53 -8.23
C LYS A 47 -3.93 25.45 -7.42
N THR A 48 -3.94 26.74 -7.75
CA THR A 48 -3.24 27.79 -7.00
C THR A 48 -4.26 28.52 -6.14
N GLY A 49 -3.95 28.74 -4.86
CA GLY A 49 -4.90 29.29 -3.90
C GLY A 49 -6.06 28.35 -3.57
N LEU A 50 -6.84 28.69 -2.55
CA LEU A 50 -7.96 27.85 -2.10
C LEU A 50 -9.12 27.85 -3.10
N ALA A 51 -9.37 29.01 -3.73
CA ALA A 51 -10.47 29.24 -4.65
C ALA A 51 -10.08 29.19 -6.14
N GLY A 52 -8.80 28.92 -6.46
CA GLY A 52 -8.36 28.84 -7.85
C GLY A 52 -8.94 27.62 -8.58
N PRO A 53 -9.02 27.69 -9.92
CA PRO A 53 -9.53 26.59 -10.73
C PRO A 53 -8.62 25.36 -10.66
N GLU A 54 -9.23 24.19 -10.64
CA GLU A 54 -8.51 22.92 -10.73
C GLU A 54 -8.19 22.58 -12.19
N THR A 55 -6.92 22.32 -12.47
CA THR A 55 -6.41 22.04 -13.82
C THR A 55 -5.64 20.73 -13.85
N ALA A 56 -5.64 20.05 -14.99
CA ALA A 56 -4.82 18.85 -15.18
C ALA A 56 -3.32 19.19 -15.04
N ALA A 57 -2.57 18.34 -14.36
CA ALA A 57 -1.15 18.58 -14.09
C ALA A 57 -0.33 17.28 -14.13
N PRO A 58 0.99 17.37 -14.41
CA PRO A 58 1.89 16.25 -14.18
C PRO A 58 1.82 15.73 -12.74
N ILE A 59 2.15 14.45 -12.55
CA ILE A 59 2.21 13.85 -11.20
C ILE A 59 3.29 14.57 -10.38
N HIS A 60 2.88 15.12 -9.24
CA HIS A 60 3.77 15.82 -8.32
C HIS A 60 4.92 14.92 -7.84
N SER A 61 6.13 15.48 -7.70
CA SER A 61 7.35 14.72 -7.38
C SER A 61 7.30 13.96 -6.04
N LYS A 62 6.50 14.45 -5.09
CA LYS A 62 6.27 13.84 -3.76
C LYS A 62 5.26 12.68 -3.76
N ALA A 63 4.52 12.48 -4.84
CA ALA A 63 3.63 11.34 -5.02
C ALA A 63 4.39 10.14 -5.58
N ALA A 64 3.93 8.92 -5.28
CA ALA A 64 4.39 7.75 -6.02
C ALA A 64 4.02 7.92 -7.49
N LYS A 65 4.87 7.46 -8.42
CA LYS A 65 4.69 7.64 -9.87
C LYS A 65 4.24 6.33 -10.53
N TYR A 66 2.97 5.99 -10.37
CA TYR A 66 2.40 4.81 -11.02
C TYR A 66 1.79 5.18 -12.37
N ARG A 67 1.73 4.23 -13.30
CA ARG A 67 1.12 4.41 -14.62
C ARG A 67 -0.15 3.57 -14.76
N LYS A 68 -1.09 4.02 -15.59
CA LYS A 68 -2.23 3.17 -15.99
C LYS A 68 -1.70 1.86 -16.58
N GLY A 69 -2.29 0.75 -16.19
CA GLY A 69 -1.89 -0.60 -16.57
C GLY A 69 -0.84 -1.24 -15.65
N GLN A 70 -0.17 -0.46 -14.80
CA GLN A 70 0.85 -0.99 -13.90
C GLN A 70 0.23 -1.81 -12.77
N SER A 71 0.78 -2.99 -12.50
CA SER A 71 0.47 -3.78 -11.32
C SER A 71 1.29 -3.30 -10.12
N ILE A 72 0.65 -3.13 -8.97
CA ILE A 72 1.27 -2.72 -7.71
C ILE A 72 1.09 -3.86 -6.72
N THR A 73 2.19 -4.43 -6.24
CA THR A 73 2.17 -5.40 -5.15
C THR A 73 2.27 -4.67 -3.82
N PHE A 74 1.23 -4.81 -3.01
CA PHE A 74 1.16 -4.31 -1.66
C PHE A 74 1.57 -5.39 -0.68
N ARG A 75 2.16 -4.97 0.44
CA ARG A 75 2.45 -5.82 1.60
C ARG A 75 1.99 -5.14 2.88
N ILE A 76 1.30 -5.90 3.72
CA ILE A 76 0.98 -5.50 5.09
C ILE A 76 2.20 -5.76 5.97
N ARG A 77 2.80 -4.70 6.50
CA ARG A 77 3.95 -4.77 7.41
C ARG A 77 3.48 -4.71 8.87
N ALA A 78 4.42 -4.78 9.80
CA ALA A 78 4.16 -4.64 11.22
C ALA A 78 3.36 -3.37 11.53
N GLY A 79 2.44 -3.45 12.48
CA GLY A 79 1.51 -2.35 12.82
C GLY A 79 0.47 -2.07 11.73
N GLY A 80 0.22 -3.00 10.81
CA GLY A 80 -0.82 -2.87 9.78
C GLY A 80 -0.45 -1.97 8.60
N LYS A 81 0.79 -1.50 8.51
CA LYS A 81 1.22 -0.55 7.47
C LYS A 81 1.07 -1.16 6.07
N LEU A 82 0.36 -0.47 5.19
CA LEU A 82 0.29 -0.79 3.76
C LEU A 82 1.55 -0.24 3.07
N THR A 83 2.32 -1.13 2.46
CA THR A 83 3.59 -0.77 1.81
C THR A 83 3.62 -1.24 0.36
N ALA A 84 4.19 -0.39 -0.50
CA ALA A 84 4.55 -0.71 -1.89
C ALA A 84 5.67 0.27 -2.33
N LYS A 85 6.14 0.18 -3.57
CA LYS A 85 7.22 1.06 -4.07
C LYS A 85 6.81 2.55 -3.99
N GLY A 86 7.46 3.31 -3.11
CA GLY A 86 7.20 4.73 -2.92
C GLY A 86 6.04 5.06 -1.98
N ILE A 87 5.44 4.07 -1.30
CA ILE A 87 4.43 4.29 -0.27
C ILE A 87 4.65 3.42 0.97
N SER A 88 4.37 4.00 2.13
CA SER A 88 4.26 3.30 3.40
C SER A 88 3.26 4.07 4.25
N ILE A 89 2.04 3.57 4.36
CA ILE A 89 0.90 4.28 4.96
C ILE A 89 0.38 3.43 6.13
N PRO A 90 0.31 3.95 7.37
CA PRO A 90 -0.18 3.19 8.50
C PRO A 90 -1.68 2.93 8.36
N PHE A 91 -2.11 1.80 8.91
CA PHE A 91 -3.52 1.47 9.03
C PHE A 91 -4.22 2.49 9.93
N ALA A 92 -5.38 2.98 9.48
CA ALA A 92 -6.20 3.89 10.26
C ALA A 92 -7.37 3.12 10.89
N HIS A 93 -8.26 2.58 10.06
CA HIS A 93 -9.40 1.80 10.50
C HIS A 93 -9.94 0.90 9.37
N ALA A 94 -10.97 0.10 9.67
CA ALA A 94 -11.60 -0.76 8.67
C ALA A 94 -13.08 -0.94 8.92
N THR A 95 -13.81 -1.17 7.83
CA THR A 95 -15.17 -1.71 7.82
C THR A 95 -15.14 -3.18 7.38
N ARG A 96 -16.31 -3.78 7.21
CA ARG A 96 -16.45 -5.14 6.66
C ARG A 96 -15.83 -5.27 5.26
N THR A 97 -15.91 -4.21 4.44
CA THR A 97 -15.58 -4.26 3.00
C THR A 97 -14.43 -3.35 2.60
N VAL A 98 -13.96 -2.47 3.49
CA VAL A 98 -12.90 -1.49 3.19
C VAL A 98 -11.89 -1.42 4.32
N ASN A 99 -10.62 -1.29 3.98
CA ASN A 99 -9.55 -0.90 4.91
C ASN A 99 -9.04 0.49 4.52
N GLU A 100 -8.91 1.37 5.51
CA GLU A 100 -8.44 2.74 5.33
C GLU A 100 -7.05 2.94 5.94
N TYR A 101 -6.24 3.73 5.26
CA TYR A 101 -4.86 4.03 5.63
C TYR A 101 -4.62 5.53 5.47
N ASN A 102 -3.97 6.18 6.43
CA ASN A 102 -3.73 7.62 6.40
C ASN A 102 -2.35 7.98 6.98
N LEU A 103 -1.60 8.81 6.26
CA LEU A 103 -0.37 9.43 6.74
C LEU A 103 -0.35 10.91 6.35
N SER A 104 -0.41 11.81 7.33
CA SER A 104 -0.17 13.23 7.13
C SER A 104 1.25 13.60 7.56
N ARG A 105 1.92 14.46 6.79
CA ARG A 105 3.23 15.05 7.11
C ARG A 105 3.19 16.54 6.82
N GLY A 106 3.42 17.36 7.84
CA GLY A 106 3.54 18.82 7.70
C GLY A 106 4.89 19.28 7.14
N GLY A 107 5.04 20.60 7.04
CA GLY A 107 6.23 21.28 6.53
C GLY A 107 5.89 22.30 5.44
N THR A 108 6.90 22.92 4.84
CA THR A 108 6.73 23.88 3.73
C THR A 108 6.03 23.22 2.53
N VAL A 109 6.34 21.95 2.28
CA VAL A 109 5.58 21.09 1.38
C VAL A 109 4.93 19.98 2.19
N ALA A 110 3.67 20.16 2.55
CA ALA A 110 2.88 19.18 3.28
C ALA A 110 2.41 18.07 2.34
N VAL A 111 2.42 16.82 2.82
CA VAL A 111 2.00 15.66 2.03
C VAL A 111 1.13 14.76 2.89
N THR A 112 -0.12 14.59 2.48
CA THR A 112 -1.06 13.61 3.02
C THR A 112 -1.21 12.46 2.03
N ARG A 113 -1.00 11.23 2.51
CA ARG A 113 -1.15 9.99 1.74
C ARG A 113 -2.27 9.18 2.33
N THR A 114 -3.26 8.85 1.52
CA THR A 114 -4.40 8.04 1.93
C THR A 114 -4.52 6.83 1.02
N ALA A 115 -4.97 5.70 1.57
CA ALA A 115 -5.36 4.55 0.78
C ALA A 115 -6.68 3.97 1.28
N GLU A 116 -7.49 3.52 0.35
CA GLU A 116 -8.66 2.69 0.62
C GLU A 116 -8.50 1.39 -0.16
N ILE A 117 -8.58 0.25 0.53
CA ILE A 117 -8.51 -1.07 -0.10
C ILE A 117 -9.84 -1.77 0.10
N SER A 118 -10.57 -1.97 -1.00
CA SER A 118 -11.79 -2.78 -1.02
C SER A 118 -11.41 -4.26 -0.90
N LYS A 119 -12.25 -5.02 -0.17
CA LYS A 119 -11.99 -6.44 0.11
C LYS A 119 -13.27 -7.28 0.14
N LYS A 120 -13.11 -8.57 -0.18
CA LYS A 120 -14.10 -9.64 0.07
C LYS A 120 -13.44 -10.71 0.95
N GLY A 121 -13.78 -10.72 2.23
CA GLY A 121 -13.06 -11.54 3.22
C GLY A 121 -11.61 -11.04 3.36
N ARG A 122 -10.64 -11.92 3.13
CA ARG A 122 -9.20 -11.59 3.18
C ARG A 122 -8.62 -11.19 1.81
N ASN A 123 -9.43 -11.14 0.77
CA ASN A 123 -8.98 -10.85 -0.60
C ASN A 123 -9.20 -9.38 -0.92
N ALA A 124 -8.14 -8.67 -1.30
CA ALA A 124 -8.25 -7.33 -1.87
C ALA A 124 -8.86 -7.41 -3.28
N THR A 125 -9.81 -6.53 -3.58
CA THR A 125 -10.57 -6.53 -4.84
C THR A 125 -10.45 -5.24 -5.63
N GLY A 126 -9.83 -4.21 -5.05
CA GLY A 126 -9.67 -2.90 -5.66
C GLY A 126 -9.34 -1.84 -4.61
N GLY A 127 -9.34 -0.59 -5.01
CA GLY A 127 -9.12 0.51 -4.08
C GLY A 127 -8.73 1.82 -4.74
N TYR A 128 -8.31 2.75 -3.88
CA TYR A 128 -7.81 4.05 -4.27
C TYR A 128 -6.55 4.40 -3.48
N LEU A 129 -5.63 5.11 -4.13
CA LEU A 129 -4.52 5.80 -3.47
C LEU A 129 -4.61 7.28 -3.77
N TYR A 130 -4.54 8.09 -2.72
CA TYR A 130 -4.62 9.53 -2.78
C TYR A 130 -3.33 10.15 -2.26
N PHE A 131 -2.86 11.19 -2.94
CA PHE A 131 -1.81 12.07 -2.48
C PHE A 131 -2.33 13.50 -2.56
N PHE A 132 -2.50 14.13 -1.40
CA PHE A 132 -2.81 15.56 -1.29
C PHE A 132 -1.55 16.27 -0.88
N ILE A 133 -1.11 17.22 -1.69
CA ILE A 133 0.17 17.91 -1.51
C ILE A 133 -0.11 19.40 -1.51
N THR A 134 0.38 20.09 -0.49
CA THR A 134 0.30 21.55 -0.38
C THR A 134 1.71 22.10 -0.36
N ASP A 135 2.04 22.92 -1.35
CA ASP A 135 3.30 23.63 -1.46
C ASP A 135 3.09 25.11 -1.08
N ASN A 136 3.70 25.54 0.04
CA ASN A 136 3.60 26.89 0.58
C ASN A 136 4.87 27.72 0.33
N THR A 137 5.67 27.39 -0.70
CA THR A 137 6.93 28.11 -0.99
C THR A 137 6.74 29.45 -1.71
N GLY A 138 5.58 29.67 -2.35
CA GLY A 138 5.25 30.90 -3.08
C GLY A 138 4.35 31.86 -2.31
N MET A 139 3.98 32.98 -2.95
CA MET A 139 3.00 33.93 -2.39
C MET A 139 1.62 33.29 -2.19
N GLU A 140 1.22 32.40 -3.11
CA GLU A 140 0.00 31.61 -2.98
C GLU A 140 0.31 30.12 -2.89
N PRO A 141 -0.39 29.37 -2.03
CA PRO A 141 -0.19 27.94 -1.90
C PRO A 141 -0.62 27.21 -3.17
N VAL A 142 0.16 26.22 -3.58
CA VAL A 142 -0.18 25.31 -4.68
C VAL A 142 -0.65 23.99 -4.11
N TYR A 143 -1.86 23.58 -4.46
CA TYR A 143 -2.44 22.30 -4.08
C TYR A 143 -2.34 21.35 -5.26
N SER A 144 -1.72 20.19 -5.05
CA SER A 144 -1.67 19.10 -6.03
C SER A 144 -2.38 17.87 -5.50
N THR A 145 -3.22 17.25 -6.33
CA THR A 145 -3.94 16.03 -6.00
C THR A 145 -3.58 14.95 -7.01
N VAL A 146 -3.15 13.78 -6.52
CA VAL A 146 -2.88 12.60 -7.37
C VAL A 146 -3.71 11.43 -6.87
N ILE A 147 -4.53 10.86 -7.76
CA ILE A 147 -5.43 9.75 -7.46
C ILE A 147 -5.13 8.57 -8.39
N TYR A 148 -4.91 7.41 -7.79
CA TYR A 148 -4.81 6.13 -8.49
C TYR A 148 -6.02 5.27 -8.18
N LYS A 149 -6.79 4.88 -9.20
CA LYS A 149 -7.84 3.86 -9.07
C LYS A 149 -7.25 2.49 -9.33
N LEU A 150 -7.53 1.53 -8.45
CA LEU A 150 -6.97 0.19 -8.44
C LEU A 150 -8.05 -0.89 -8.64
N LYS A 151 -7.74 -1.94 -9.39
CA LYS A 151 -8.59 -3.12 -9.58
C LYS A 151 -7.77 -4.38 -9.76
#